data_AF-A0A9R1JVS4-F1
#
_entry.id   AF-A0A9R1JVS4-F1
#
_cell.length_a   1.000
_cell.length_b   1.000
_cell.length_c   1.000
_cell.angle_alpha   90.00
_cell.angle_beta   90.00
_cell.angle_gamma   90.00
#
_symmetry.space_group_name_H-M   'P 1'
#
loop_
_entity.id
_entity.type
_entity.pdbx_description
1 polymer ?
#
loop_
_entity_poly.entity_id
_entity_poly.type
_entity_poly.pdbx_seq_one_letter_code
_entity_poly.pdbx_strand_id
1 'polypeptide(L)'
;MADEPSAKRHHVDTSDKRSNLIDINVPREKREYTTTLKGVELHGNETQEIVCTSEPDKADEVISRLWMKFGGRFRRIVGVGVHYTNEDEPPQMAAVLQLYVNELCLVYHIAAATKWPKRLTEMLQHEKLFTFAGFSIESNKEKLKLAGMEINPNKFIDIQRKWRVPYTGKEYDSLTDVAASVIHPFYKSMKNKINTQEDYKLWGTSELPDNLIEYARVDAYAAYKSWFMIDYIIDGWEYAKEREAENLYDRPYCPFSG
;
A
#
# COMPACT_ATOMS: atom_id res chain seq x y z
N MET A 1 -71.60 -6.82 4.75
CA MET A 1 -71.48 -7.86 5.80
C MET A 1 -71.42 -9.19 5.08
N ALA A 2 -70.32 -9.90 4.91
CA ALA A 2 -68.90 -9.71 5.18
C ALA A 2 -68.17 -10.53 4.10
N ASP A 3 -67.13 -9.97 3.44
CA ASP A 3 -66.24 -10.74 2.57
C ASP A 3 -65.09 -11.31 3.41
N GLU A 4 -64.91 -12.63 3.34
CA GLU A 4 -63.85 -13.39 4.01
C GLU A 4 -62.69 -13.62 3.02
N PRO A 5 -61.43 -13.29 3.34
CA PRO A 5 -60.34 -13.34 2.37
C PRO A 5 -59.66 -14.72 2.37
N SER A 6 -59.66 -15.38 1.22
CA SER A 6 -58.87 -16.60 0.97
C SER A 6 -57.39 -16.24 0.79
N ALA A 7 -56.55 -16.81 1.65
CA ALA A 7 -55.12 -16.59 1.75
C ALA A 7 -54.35 -17.08 0.50
N LYS A 8 -53.73 -16.15 -0.23
CA LYS A 8 -52.67 -16.46 -1.21
C LYS A 8 -51.41 -16.86 -0.47
N ARG A 9 -50.95 -18.10 -0.66
CA ARG A 9 -49.62 -18.54 -0.22
C ARG A 9 -48.57 -17.77 -1.02
N HIS A 10 -47.84 -16.90 -0.33
CA HIS A 10 -46.63 -16.30 -0.87
C HIS A 10 -45.56 -17.40 -0.95
N HIS A 11 -45.19 -17.75 -2.17
CA HIS A 11 -43.95 -18.45 -2.44
C HIS A 11 -42.83 -17.49 -2.02
N VAL A 12 -42.18 -17.79 -0.90
CA VAL A 12 -40.94 -17.13 -0.51
C VAL A 12 -39.90 -17.62 -1.50
N ASP A 13 -39.65 -16.83 -2.55
CA ASP A 13 -38.38 -16.88 -3.25
C ASP A 13 -37.33 -16.49 -2.22
N THR A 14 -36.66 -17.49 -1.66
CA THR A 14 -35.36 -17.32 -1.04
C THR A 14 -34.42 -16.85 -2.14
N SER A 15 -34.36 -15.52 -2.30
CA SER A 15 -33.27 -14.82 -2.94
C SER A 15 -31.99 -15.26 -2.25
N ASP A 16 -31.39 -16.32 -2.80
CA ASP A 16 -30.02 -16.66 -2.55
C ASP A 16 -29.21 -15.41 -2.85
N LYS A 17 -28.72 -14.78 -1.77
CA LYS A 17 -27.66 -13.78 -1.82
C LYS A 17 -26.45 -14.47 -2.43
N ARG A 18 -26.41 -14.53 -3.77
CA ARG A 18 -25.19 -14.75 -4.53
C ARG A 18 -24.25 -13.65 -4.06
N SER A 19 -23.27 -14.06 -3.27
CA SER A 19 -22.12 -13.28 -2.86
C SER A 19 -21.66 -12.40 -4.02
N ASN A 20 -21.66 -11.09 -3.84
CA ASN A 20 -21.03 -10.13 -4.75
C ASN A 20 -19.50 -10.33 -4.71
N LEU A 21 -19.02 -11.48 -5.17
CA LEU A 21 -17.63 -11.74 -5.45
C LEU A 21 -17.36 -11.04 -6.79
N ILE A 22 -16.67 -9.90 -6.71
CA ILE A 22 -16.15 -9.23 -7.90
C ILE A 22 -14.99 -10.09 -8.39
N ASP A 23 -15.08 -10.59 -9.61
CA ASP A 23 -14.00 -11.35 -10.24
C ASP A 23 -12.85 -10.38 -10.62
N ILE A 24 -11.62 -10.91 -10.65
CA ILE A 24 -10.44 -10.13 -11.05
C ILE A 24 -10.40 -10.02 -12.57
N ASN A 25 -10.42 -8.78 -13.08
CA ASN A 25 -10.54 -8.52 -14.53
C ASN A 25 -9.21 -8.55 -15.30
N VAL A 26 -8.12 -9.05 -14.71
CA VAL A 26 -6.81 -9.15 -15.38
C VAL A 26 -6.78 -10.43 -16.24
N PRO A 27 -6.70 -10.35 -17.58
CA PRO A 27 -6.82 -11.50 -18.48
C PRO A 27 -5.54 -12.35 -18.49
N ARG A 28 -5.44 -13.38 -17.65
CA ARG A 28 -4.30 -14.33 -17.59
C ARG A 28 -4.69 -15.66 -16.95
N GLU A 29 -3.84 -16.67 -17.13
CA GLU A 29 -3.96 -17.95 -16.42
C GLU A 29 -3.92 -17.69 -14.92
N LYS A 30 -4.99 -18.10 -14.23
CA LYS A 30 -5.15 -17.90 -12.79
C LYS A 30 -4.64 -19.11 -12.05
N ARG A 31 -3.83 -18.88 -11.03
CA ARG A 31 -3.28 -19.93 -10.17
C ARG A 31 -3.06 -19.37 -8.78
N GLU A 32 -3.67 -20.02 -7.80
CA GLU A 32 -3.46 -19.71 -6.38
C GLU A 32 -2.13 -20.29 -5.92
N TYR A 33 -1.32 -19.47 -5.27
CA TYR A 33 -0.06 -19.86 -4.65
C TYR A 33 0.29 -18.91 -3.51
N THR A 34 1.17 -19.35 -2.62
CA THR A 34 1.70 -18.54 -1.54
C THR A 34 3.19 -18.84 -1.34
N THR A 35 4.01 -17.79 -1.35
CA THR A 35 5.44 -17.83 -1.03
C THR A 35 5.68 -16.92 0.17
N THR A 36 6.39 -17.42 1.18
CA THR A 36 6.73 -16.63 2.38
C THR A 36 8.24 -16.56 2.57
N LEU A 37 8.78 -15.35 2.57
CA LEU A 37 10.19 -15.08 2.83
C LEU A 37 10.33 -14.47 4.23
N LYS A 38 11.15 -15.06 5.10
CA LYS A 38 11.37 -14.61 6.48
C LYS A 38 12.83 -14.29 6.71
N GLY A 39 13.08 -13.35 7.64
CA GLY A 39 14.45 -12.96 7.96
C GLY A 39 15.13 -12.23 6.81
N VAL A 40 14.36 -11.67 5.88
CA VAL A 40 14.92 -10.94 4.74
C VAL A 40 15.51 -9.64 5.27
N GLU A 41 16.82 -9.54 5.24
CA GLU A 41 17.51 -8.35 5.70
C GLU A 41 17.18 -7.15 4.82
N LEU A 42 17.10 -6.00 5.47
CA LEU A 42 17.15 -4.70 4.82
C LEU A 42 18.28 -3.88 5.45
N HIS A 43 18.63 -2.77 4.80
CA HIS A 43 19.56 -1.77 5.32
C HIS A 43 19.30 -1.49 6.81
N GLY A 44 20.31 -1.76 7.66
CA GLY A 44 20.23 -1.55 9.11
C GLY A 44 19.91 -2.79 9.95
N ASN A 45 20.03 -4.00 9.39
CA ASN A 45 19.74 -5.29 10.05
C ASN A 45 18.28 -5.44 10.52
N GLU A 46 17.34 -4.67 9.95
CA GLU A 46 15.91 -4.89 10.14
C GLU A 46 15.50 -6.16 9.38
N THR A 47 15.07 -7.21 10.10
CA THR A 47 14.53 -8.44 9.49
C THR A 47 13.06 -8.28 9.17
N GLN A 48 12.65 -8.71 7.98
CA GLN A 48 11.28 -8.53 7.51
C GLN A 48 10.66 -9.86 7.07
N GLU A 49 9.33 -9.91 7.14
CA GLU A 49 8.53 -10.98 6.57
C GLU A 49 7.80 -10.46 5.34
N ILE A 50 7.93 -11.22 4.25
CA ILE A 50 7.23 -10.97 2.99
C ILE A 50 6.31 -12.16 2.74
N VAL A 51 5.02 -11.90 2.55
CA VAL A 51 4.07 -12.90 2.09
C VAL A 51 3.63 -12.50 0.69
N CYS A 52 4.11 -13.24 -0.31
CA CYS A 52 3.60 -13.15 -1.67
C CYS A 52 2.48 -14.18 -1.84
N THR A 53 1.33 -13.74 -2.33
CA THR A 53 0.19 -14.65 -2.51
C THR A 53 -0.76 -14.16 -3.59
N SER A 54 -1.39 -15.09 -4.28
CA SER A 54 -2.58 -14.88 -5.11
C SER A 54 -3.83 -15.51 -4.49
N GLU A 55 -3.68 -16.15 -3.32
CA GLU A 55 -4.75 -16.81 -2.57
C GLU A 55 -5.52 -15.78 -1.71
N PRO A 56 -6.84 -15.63 -1.91
CA PRO A 56 -7.63 -14.61 -1.21
C PRO A 56 -7.62 -14.77 0.31
N ASP A 57 -7.81 -15.99 0.81
CA ASP A 57 -7.88 -16.25 2.26
C ASP A 57 -6.53 -15.96 2.94
N LYS A 58 -5.43 -16.29 2.26
CA LYS A 58 -4.09 -15.96 2.75
C LYS A 58 -3.84 -14.46 2.76
N ALA A 59 -4.24 -13.75 1.71
CA ALA A 59 -4.13 -12.30 1.67
C ALA A 59 -4.92 -11.67 2.84
N ASP A 60 -6.13 -12.14 3.12
CA ASP A 60 -6.95 -11.66 4.24
C ASP A 60 -6.32 -11.97 5.62
N GLU A 61 -5.67 -13.13 5.78
CA GLU A 61 -4.86 -13.44 6.97
C GLU A 61 -3.75 -12.40 7.17
N VAL A 62 -2.99 -12.10 6.11
CA VAL A 62 -1.89 -11.12 6.17
C VAL A 62 -2.40 -9.72 6.45
N ILE A 63 -3.52 -9.32 5.85
CA ILE A 63 -4.17 -8.02 6.14
C ILE A 63 -4.54 -7.92 7.62
N SER A 64 -5.06 -8.99 8.20
CA SER A 64 -5.37 -9.04 9.63
C SER A 64 -4.14 -8.82 10.49
N ARG A 65 -3.00 -9.37 10.08
CA ARG A 65 -1.70 -9.18 10.76
C ARG A 65 -1.19 -7.76 10.58
N LEU A 66 -1.31 -7.16 9.40
CA LEU A 66 -0.99 -5.75 9.14
C LEU A 66 -1.84 -4.82 10.03
N TRP A 67 -3.12 -5.14 10.22
CA TRP A 67 -3.98 -4.41 11.14
C TRP A 67 -3.45 -4.40 12.58
N MET A 68 -3.02 -5.56 13.07
CA MET A 68 -2.45 -5.68 14.42
C MET A 68 -1.14 -4.88 14.59
N LYS A 69 -0.37 -4.70 13.51
CA LYS A 69 0.88 -3.91 13.51
C LYS A 69 0.65 -2.41 13.72
N PHE A 70 -0.57 -1.90 13.56
CA PHE A 70 -0.86 -0.48 13.82
C PHE A 70 -0.96 -0.13 15.31
N GLY A 71 -1.45 -1.04 16.16
CA GLY A 71 -1.60 -0.79 17.59
C GLY A 71 -2.30 0.54 17.94
N GLY A 72 -1.91 1.14 19.07
CA GLY A 72 -2.37 2.46 19.51
C GLY A 72 -1.69 3.65 18.82
N ARG A 73 -1.04 3.44 17.67
CA ARG A 73 -0.28 4.50 17.00
C ARG A 73 -1.21 5.57 16.48
N PHE A 74 -0.78 6.82 16.68
CA PHE A 74 -1.45 8.01 16.15
C PHE A 74 -1.46 8.00 14.61
N ARG A 75 -0.33 7.60 14.01
CA ARG A 75 -0.16 7.51 12.55
C ARG A 75 -0.29 6.07 12.07
N ARG A 76 -1.23 5.86 11.16
CA ARG A 76 -1.52 4.55 10.55
C ARG A 76 -1.28 4.61 9.05
N ILE A 77 -0.01 4.72 8.71
CA ILE A 77 0.47 4.80 7.33
C ILE A 77 0.68 3.39 6.79
N VAL A 78 0.24 3.15 5.55
CA VAL A 78 0.53 1.94 4.78
C VAL A 78 1.40 2.35 3.60
N GLY A 79 2.58 1.76 3.45
CA GLY A 79 3.36 1.93 2.22
C GLY A 79 2.74 1.14 1.07
N VAL A 80 2.60 1.76 -0.10
CA VAL A 80 2.00 1.16 -1.28
C VAL A 80 2.97 1.18 -2.45
N GLY A 81 3.11 0.03 -3.10
CA GLY A 81 3.69 -0.12 -4.43
C GLY A 81 2.70 -0.79 -5.37
N VAL A 82 2.88 -0.59 -6.68
CA VAL A 82 2.16 -1.33 -7.72
C VAL A 82 3.12 -1.66 -8.86
N HIS A 83 3.07 -2.90 -9.36
CA HIS A 83 3.67 -3.29 -10.63
C HIS A 83 2.59 -3.67 -11.63
N TYR A 84 2.93 -3.53 -12.91
CA TYR A 84 1.97 -3.58 -14.00
C TYR A 84 2.16 -4.78 -14.90
N THR A 85 1.13 -5.09 -15.68
CA THR A 85 1.22 -6.01 -16.81
C THR A 85 2.14 -5.44 -17.91
N ASN A 86 2.47 -6.25 -18.91
CA ASN A 86 3.31 -5.83 -20.03
C ASN A 86 2.70 -4.63 -20.79
N GLU A 87 3.56 -3.70 -21.20
CA GLU A 87 3.17 -2.54 -22.02
C GLU A 87 2.71 -2.95 -23.42
N ASP A 88 3.24 -4.05 -23.94
CA ASP A 88 2.89 -4.62 -25.25
C ASP A 88 1.43 -5.12 -25.32
N GLU A 89 0.74 -5.22 -24.18
CA GLU A 89 -0.64 -5.70 -24.07
C GLU A 89 -1.54 -4.64 -23.42
N PRO A 90 -1.98 -3.61 -24.18
CA PRO A 90 -2.87 -2.60 -23.67
C PRO A 90 -4.32 -3.13 -23.47
N PRO A 91 -5.07 -2.61 -22.48
CA PRO A 91 -4.63 -1.62 -21.50
C PRO A 91 -3.69 -2.25 -20.48
N GLN A 92 -2.62 -1.54 -20.14
CA GLN A 92 -1.73 -1.97 -19.06
C GLN A 92 -2.45 -1.84 -17.71
N MET A 93 -2.51 -2.91 -16.92
CA MET A 93 -3.26 -3.02 -15.66
C MET A 93 -2.33 -3.26 -14.47
N ALA A 94 -2.83 -3.10 -13.25
CA ALA A 94 -2.11 -3.55 -12.06
C ALA A 94 -1.98 -5.09 -12.04
N ALA A 95 -0.76 -5.58 -11.97
CA ALA A 95 -0.43 -7.00 -11.89
C ALA A 95 -0.08 -7.42 -10.47
N VAL A 96 0.58 -6.55 -9.71
CA VAL A 96 0.94 -6.80 -8.31
C VAL A 96 0.65 -5.55 -7.47
N LEU A 97 0.02 -5.74 -6.32
CA LEU A 97 -0.12 -4.72 -5.28
C LEU A 97 0.78 -5.08 -4.11
N GLN A 98 1.57 -4.14 -3.62
CA GLN A 98 2.34 -4.31 -2.39
C GLN A 98 1.82 -3.40 -1.29
N LEU A 99 1.64 -3.96 -0.08
CA LEU A 99 1.31 -3.22 1.13
C LEU A 99 2.37 -3.49 2.19
N TYR A 100 2.91 -2.44 2.78
CA TYR A 100 3.93 -2.54 3.83
C TYR A 100 3.50 -1.82 5.11
N VAL A 101 3.59 -2.53 6.24
CA VAL A 101 3.43 -1.98 7.60
C VAL A 101 4.36 -2.72 8.54
N ASN A 102 5.31 -2.01 9.17
CA ASN A 102 6.18 -2.52 10.25
C ASN A 102 6.68 -3.96 10.06
N GLU A 103 7.70 -4.12 9.23
CA GLU A 103 8.41 -5.38 8.98
C GLU A 103 7.57 -6.46 8.29
N LEU A 104 6.30 -6.21 8.02
CA LEU A 104 5.42 -7.12 7.29
C LEU A 104 5.04 -6.50 5.94
N CYS A 105 5.29 -7.26 4.88
CA CYS A 105 4.91 -6.92 3.52
C CYS A 105 3.96 -7.96 2.95
N LEU A 106 2.81 -7.52 2.46
CA LEU A 106 1.97 -8.29 1.55
C LEU A 106 2.35 -7.94 0.12
N VAL A 107 2.65 -8.96 -0.69
CA VAL A 107 2.79 -8.85 -2.15
C VAL A 107 1.64 -9.63 -2.78
N TYR A 108 0.54 -8.95 -3.07
CA TYR A 108 -0.65 -9.55 -3.64
C TYR A 108 -0.53 -9.63 -5.16
N HIS A 109 -0.46 -10.85 -5.70
CA HIS A 109 -0.29 -11.08 -7.14
C HIS A 109 -1.65 -11.11 -7.85
N ILE A 110 -2.15 -9.93 -8.20
CA ILE A 110 -3.44 -9.69 -8.86
C ILE A 110 -3.56 -10.50 -10.17
N ALA A 111 -2.51 -10.52 -11.00
CA ALA A 111 -2.58 -11.18 -12.30
C ALA A 111 -2.82 -12.70 -12.18
N ALA A 112 -2.28 -13.35 -11.15
CA ALA A 112 -2.49 -14.77 -10.87
C ALA A 112 -3.75 -15.06 -10.02
N ALA A 113 -4.30 -14.05 -9.34
CA ALA A 113 -5.40 -14.25 -8.40
C ALA A 113 -6.75 -14.49 -9.09
N THR A 114 -7.55 -15.35 -8.46
CA THR A 114 -8.89 -15.75 -8.92
C THR A 114 -9.98 -14.79 -8.45
N LYS A 115 -9.84 -14.24 -7.23
CA LYS A 115 -10.86 -13.43 -6.55
C LYS A 115 -10.23 -12.33 -5.71
N TRP A 116 -11.01 -11.30 -5.40
CA TRP A 116 -10.57 -10.27 -4.46
C TRP A 116 -10.62 -10.74 -3.00
N PRO A 117 -9.56 -10.51 -2.20
CA PRO A 117 -9.60 -10.75 -0.76
C PRO A 117 -10.55 -9.72 -0.11
N LYS A 118 -11.42 -10.19 0.78
CA LYS A 118 -12.48 -9.36 1.35
C LYS A 118 -11.90 -8.29 2.28
N ARG A 119 -11.02 -8.68 3.20
CA ARG A 119 -10.38 -7.76 4.16
C ARG A 119 -9.42 -6.81 3.45
N LEU A 120 -8.73 -7.26 2.39
CA LEU A 120 -7.93 -6.35 1.56
C LEU A 120 -8.81 -5.24 0.96
N THR A 121 -9.94 -5.61 0.36
CA THR A 121 -10.88 -4.65 -0.24
C THR A 121 -11.43 -3.67 0.79
N GLU A 122 -11.83 -4.18 1.96
CA GLU A 122 -12.29 -3.36 3.09
C GLU A 122 -11.20 -2.38 3.58
N MET A 123 -9.95 -2.83 3.65
CA MET A 123 -8.83 -1.97 4.05
C MET A 123 -8.55 -0.86 3.04
N LEU A 124 -8.54 -1.16 1.74
CA LEU A 124 -8.26 -0.17 0.68
C LEU A 124 -9.35 0.91 0.60
N GLN A 125 -10.59 0.55 0.90
CA GLN A 125 -11.74 1.48 0.93
C GLN A 125 -11.95 2.18 2.27
N HIS A 126 -11.16 1.84 3.30
CA HIS A 126 -11.40 2.28 4.66
C HIS A 126 -11.39 3.81 4.81
N GLU A 127 -12.47 4.38 5.35
CA GLU A 127 -12.71 5.83 5.32
C GLU A 127 -11.99 6.68 6.39
N LYS A 128 -11.49 6.05 7.46
CA LYS A 128 -10.97 6.80 8.62
C LYS A 128 -9.55 6.44 9.03
N LEU A 129 -9.28 5.15 9.21
CA LEU A 129 -8.16 4.70 10.01
C LEU A 129 -6.81 4.73 9.30
N PHE A 130 -6.75 4.46 7.99
CA PHE A 130 -5.47 4.29 7.30
C PHE A 130 -5.24 5.37 6.26
N THR A 131 -3.98 5.66 6.01
CA THR A 131 -3.56 6.49 4.89
C THR A 131 -2.49 5.75 4.08
N PHE A 132 -2.71 5.65 2.78
CA PHE A 132 -1.85 4.95 1.84
C PHE A 132 -0.80 5.90 1.26
N ALA A 133 0.46 5.71 1.61
CA ALA A 133 1.57 6.49 1.07
C ALA A 133 2.21 5.74 -0.10
N GLY A 134 2.29 6.40 -1.25
CA GLY A 134 2.94 5.85 -2.44
C GLY A 134 3.56 6.96 -3.28
N PHE A 135 4.47 6.57 -4.17
CA PHE A 135 5.07 7.48 -5.14
C PHE A 135 4.26 7.47 -6.44
N SER A 136 3.83 8.64 -6.92
CA SER A 136 2.97 8.78 -8.11
C SER A 136 1.69 7.93 -8.00
N ILE A 137 1.17 7.79 -6.78
CA ILE A 137 0.08 6.84 -6.45
C ILE A 137 -1.22 7.13 -7.20
N GLU A 138 -1.42 8.34 -7.71
CA GLU A 138 -2.59 8.64 -8.56
C GLU A 138 -2.61 7.79 -9.83
N SER A 139 -1.48 7.64 -10.51
CA SER A 139 -1.36 6.74 -11.67
C SER A 139 -1.64 5.29 -11.27
N ASN A 140 -1.07 4.86 -10.14
CA ASN A 140 -1.29 3.52 -9.60
C ASN A 140 -2.78 3.24 -9.34
N LYS A 141 -3.53 4.23 -8.83
CA LYS A 141 -4.98 4.10 -8.58
C LYS A 141 -5.77 3.86 -9.85
N GLU A 142 -5.45 4.53 -10.95
CA GLU A 142 -6.11 4.31 -12.24
C GLU A 142 -5.88 2.87 -12.73
N LYS A 143 -4.64 2.39 -12.62
CA LYS A 143 -4.25 1.02 -13.00
C LYS A 143 -4.89 -0.05 -12.13
N LEU A 144 -5.01 0.21 -10.82
CA LEU A 144 -5.74 -0.64 -9.89
C LEU A 144 -7.24 -0.68 -10.22
N LYS A 145 -7.82 0.48 -10.55
CA LYS A 145 -9.24 0.58 -10.90
C LYS A 145 -9.57 -0.23 -12.15
N LEU A 146 -8.68 -0.22 -13.15
CA LEU A 146 -8.80 -1.09 -14.32
C LEU A 146 -8.79 -2.57 -13.94
N ALA A 147 -7.98 -2.97 -12.96
CA ALA A 147 -7.98 -4.35 -12.46
C ALA A 147 -9.25 -4.73 -11.70
N GLY A 148 -10.01 -3.75 -11.19
CA GLY A 148 -11.23 -3.96 -10.39
C GLY A 148 -11.05 -3.65 -8.90
N MET A 149 -9.99 -2.92 -8.52
CA MET A 149 -9.67 -2.57 -7.14
C MET A 149 -9.42 -1.08 -7.01
N GLU A 150 -9.85 -0.46 -5.91
CA GLU A 150 -9.72 0.98 -5.74
C GLU A 150 -9.17 1.29 -4.35
N ILE A 151 -8.24 2.24 -4.28
CA ILE A 151 -7.83 2.87 -3.02
C ILE A 151 -8.75 4.07 -2.79
N ASN A 152 -9.26 4.20 -1.57
CA ASN A 152 -10.13 5.31 -1.18
C ASN A 152 -9.51 6.66 -1.63
N PRO A 153 -10.23 7.46 -2.43
CA PRO A 153 -9.69 8.66 -3.04
C PRO A 153 -9.31 9.75 -2.02
N ASN A 154 -9.77 9.65 -0.78
CA ASN A 154 -9.48 10.63 0.27
C ASN A 154 -8.39 10.14 1.25
N LYS A 155 -7.86 8.93 1.06
CA LYS A 155 -6.95 8.28 2.01
C LYS A 155 -5.62 7.89 1.41
N PHE A 156 -5.09 8.74 0.54
CA PHE A 156 -3.77 8.53 -0.02
C PHE A 156 -2.88 9.76 0.12
N ILE A 157 -1.58 9.51 0.08
CA ILE A 157 -0.54 10.51 0.07
C ILE A 157 0.35 10.20 -1.13
N ASP A 158 0.33 11.11 -2.10
CA ASP A 158 1.28 11.10 -3.20
C ASP A 158 2.57 11.78 -2.73
N ILE A 159 3.57 10.96 -2.40
CA ILE A 159 4.87 11.41 -1.92
C ILE A 159 5.53 12.35 -2.93
N GLN A 160 5.42 12.03 -4.23
CA GLN A 160 6.02 12.85 -5.28
C GLN A 160 5.50 14.28 -5.18
N ARG A 161 4.17 14.44 -5.06
CA ARG A 161 3.49 15.75 -4.99
C ARG A 161 3.65 16.47 -3.66
N LYS A 162 3.75 15.72 -2.56
CA LYS A 162 3.76 16.28 -1.19
C LYS A 162 5.16 16.63 -0.70
N TRP A 163 6.21 16.03 -1.24
CA TRP A 163 7.59 16.30 -0.83
C TRP A 163 8.47 16.68 -2.02
N ARG A 164 9.10 17.84 -1.92
CA ARG A 164 9.92 18.41 -3.00
C ARG A 164 11.40 18.35 -2.65
N VAL A 165 12.23 18.39 -3.68
CA VAL A 165 13.67 18.50 -3.53
C VAL A 165 13.98 19.80 -2.79
N PRO A 166 14.67 19.75 -1.63
CA PRO A 166 15.06 20.94 -0.89
C PRO A 166 15.79 21.96 -1.78
N TYR A 167 15.60 23.25 -1.49
CA TYR A 167 16.20 24.40 -2.20
C TYR A 167 15.74 24.63 -3.65
N THR A 168 15.47 23.57 -4.41
CA THR A 168 15.03 23.69 -5.82
C THR A 168 13.51 23.69 -5.96
N GLY A 169 12.78 23.10 -5.01
CA GLY A 169 11.32 22.97 -5.05
C GLY A 169 10.79 22.03 -6.12
N LYS A 170 11.68 21.35 -6.86
CA LYS A 170 11.31 20.42 -7.93
C LYS A 170 10.73 19.12 -7.38
N GLU A 171 9.94 18.44 -8.20
CA GLU A 171 9.52 17.08 -7.91
C GLU A 171 10.74 16.14 -7.91
N TYR A 172 10.67 15.07 -7.14
CA TYR A 172 11.64 13.98 -7.29
C TYR A 172 11.31 13.16 -8.54
N ASP A 173 12.35 12.69 -9.22
CA ASP A 173 12.21 11.85 -10.43
C ASP A 173 11.78 10.42 -10.08
N SER A 174 12.17 9.93 -8.90
CA SER A 174 11.88 8.56 -8.47
C SER A 174 11.71 8.41 -6.95
N LEU A 175 11.01 7.35 -6.54
CA LEU A 175 10.93 6.95 -5.13
C LEU A 175 12.31 6.65 -4.54
N THR A 176 13.24 6.12 -5.33
CA THR A 176 14.62 5.86 -4.88
C THR A 176 15.37 7.15 -4.57
N ASP A 177 15.12 8.25 -5.29
CA ASP A 177 15.71 9.55 -4.97
C ASP A 177 15.13 10.14 -3.69
N VAL A 178 13.82 9.99 -3.46
CA VAL A 178 13.20 10.37 -2.18
C VAL A 178 13.83 9.58 -1.04
N ALA A 179 13.85 8.25 -1.15
CA ALA A 179 14.39 7.37 -0.11
C ALA A 179 15.89 7.63 0.15
N ALA A 180 16.66 7.92 -0.89
CA ALA A 180 18.07 8.30 -0.76
C ALA A 180 18.25 9.63 0.00
N SER A 181 17.32 10.56 -0.19
CA SER A 181 17.32 11.88 0.43
C SER A 181 16.88 11.85 1.91
N VAL A 182 15.83 11.09 2.24
CA VAL A 182 15.20 11.15 3.58
C VAL A 182 15.46 9.93 4.47
N ILE A 183 15.90 8.81 3.90
CA ILE A 183 16.23 7.58 4.65
C ILE A 183 17.74 7.38 4.69
N HIS A 184 18.35 7.05 3.54
CA HIS A 184 19.79 6.78 3.43
C HIS A 184 20.25 6.66 1.97
N PRO A 185 21.45 7.16 1.58
CA PRO A 185 21.95 7.07 0.20
C PRO A 185 21.98 5.66 -0.41
N PHE A 186 22.04 4.61 0.41
CA PHE A 186 21.98 3.20 0.00
C PHE A 186 20.80 2.87 -0.93
N TYR A 187 19.65 3.52 -0.73
CA TYR A 187 18.45 3.26 -1.52
C TYR A 187 18.58 3.69 -2.99
N LYS A 188 19.53 4.58 -3.32
CA LYS A 188 19.76 5.03 -4.70
C LYS A 188 20.21 3.90 -5.62
N SER A 189 21.02 2.98 -5.10
CA SER A 189 21.54 1.82 -5.84
C SER A 189 20.64 0.58 -5.77
N MET A 190 19.55 0.63 -5.00
CA MET A 190 18.78 -0.58 -4.66
C MET A 190 17.95 -1.09 -5.84
N LYS A 191 17.49 -0.22 -6.75
CA LYS A 191 16.76 -0.62 -7.96
C LYS A 191 17.61 -1.29 -9.04
N ASN A 192 18.92 -1.11 -9.03
CA ASN A 192 19.81 -1.61 -10.09
C ASN A 192 19.99 -3.15 -10.07
N LYS A 193 19.40 -3.85 -9.09
CA LYS A 193 19.57 -5.29 -8.93
C LYS A 193 18.58 -6.12 -9.77
N ILE A 194 17.47 -5.55 -10.21
CA ILE A 194 16.45 -6.24 -11.01
C ILE A 194 15.90 -5.26 -12.03
N ASN A 195 16.35 -5.38 -13.28
CA ASN A 195 15.95 -4.47 -14.35
C ASN A 195 16.22 -5.05 -15.74
N THR A 196 16.00 -6.36 -15.94
CA THR A 196 15.99 -6.89 -17.31
C THR A 196 14.58 -6.76 -17.90
N GLN A 197 14.50 -6.58 -19.22
CA GLN A 197 13.20 -6.55 -19.92
C GLN A 197 12.44 -7.89 -19.77
N GLU A 198 13.15 -8.98 -19.47
CA GLU A 198 12.57 -10.29 -19.20
C GLU A 198 11.89 -10.33 -17.82
N ASP A 199 12.52 -9.74 -16.79
CA ASP A 199 11.95 -9.67 -15.43
C ASP A 199 10.60 -8.93 -15.42
N TYR A 200 10.46 -7.85 -16.19
CA TYR A 200 9.20 -7.11 -16.29
C TYR A 200 8.04 -7.95 -16.83
N LYS A 201 8.32 -8.99 -17.62
CA LYS A 201 7.29 -9.88 -18.15
C LYS A 201 6.73 -10.83 -17.09
N LEU A 202 7.50 -11.08 -16.03
CA LEU A 202 7.14 -12.06 -15.00
C LEU A 202 6.04 -11.54 -14.07
N TRP A 203 5.88 -10.22 -13.93
CA TRP A 203 4.85 -9.62 -13.08
C TRP A 203 3.43 -10.06 -13.39
N GLY A 204 3.17 -10.47 -14.65
CA GLY A 204 1.84 -10.86 -15.11
C GLY A 204 1.75 -12.22 -15.77
N THR A 205 2.72 -13.12 -15.58
CA THR A 205 2.76 -14.39 -16.35
C THR A 205 3.04 -15.64 -15.53
N SER A 206 3.72 -15.56 -14.38
CA SER A 206 4.07 -16.75 -13.58
C SER A 206 4.02 -16.47 -12.08
N GLU A 207 4.09 -17.52 -11.27
CA GLU A 207 4.46 -17.36 -9.86
C GLU A 207 5.73 -16.49 -9.76
N LEU A 208 5.71 -15.51 -8.85
CA LEU A 208 6.80 -14.55 -8.75
C LEU A 208 8.03 -15.23 -8.11
N PRO A 209 9.21 -15.14 -8.75
CA PRO A 209 10.46 -15.60 -8.16
C PRO A 209 10.86 -14.70 -6.97
N ASP A 210 11.64 -15.26 -6.04
CA ASP A 210 12.02 -14.60 -4.78
C ASP A 210 12.66 -13.23 -4.98
N ASN A 211 13.48 -13.06 -6.02
CA ASN A 211 14.10 -11.77 -6.35
C ASN A 211 13.04 -10.69 -6.64
N LEU A 212 12.00 -11.01 -7.42
CA LEU A 212 10.90 -10.07 -7.70
C LEU A 212 10.04 -9.81 -6.46
N ILE A 213 9.84 -10.81 -5.61
CA ILE A 213 9.16 -10.64 -4.32
C ILE A 213 9.93 -9.65 -3.42
N GLU A 214 11.25 -9.80 -3.32
CA GLU A 214 12.10 -8.90 -2.54
C GLU A 214 12.13 -7.47 -3.08
N TYR A 215 12.14 -7.32 -4.41
CA TYR A 215 12.10 -6.02 -5.07
C TYR A 215 10.76 -5.32 -4.89
N ALA A 216 9.66 -6.06 -5.04
CA ALA A 216 8.31 -5.57 -4.78
C ALA A 216 8.18 -5.06 -3.32
N ARG A 217 8.75 -5.77 -2.35
CA ARG A 217 8.82 -5.32 -0.95
C ARG A 217 9.56 -3.99 -0.84
N VAL A 218 10.71 -3.84 -1.50
CA VAL A 218 11.54 -2.62 -1.42
C VAL A 218 10.75 -1.38 -1.80
N ASP A 219 9.94 -1.43 -2.86
CA ASP A 219 9.14 -0.29 -3.29
C ASP A 219 8.12 0.14 -2.22
N ALA A 220 7.35 -0.80 -1.67
CA ALA A 220 6.38 -0.48 -0.61
C ALA A 220 7.06 -0.04 0.70
N TYR A 221 8.18 -0.66 1.07
CA TYR A 221 9.00 -0.25 2.21
C TYR A 221 9.51 1.20 2.04
N ALA A 222 10.08 1.50 0.88
CA ALA A 222 10.67 2.80 0.60
C ALA A 222 9.60 3.89 0.67
N ALA A 223 8.39 3.64 0.16
CA ALA A 223 7.26 4.54 0.31
C ALA A 223 6.86 4.73 1.78
N TYR A 224 6.70 3.62 2.53
CA TYR A 224 6.35 3.65 3.95
C TYR A 224 7.34 4.47 4.78
N LYS A 225 8.63 4.10 4.76
CA LYS A 225 9.65 4.76 5.58
C LYS A 225 9.92 6.19 5.11
N SER A 226 9.90 6.45 3.80
CA SER A 226 10.11 7.82 3.30
C SER A 226 9.04 8.74 3.83
N TRP A 227 7.76 8.36 3.70
CA TRP A 227 6.68 9.17 4.24
C TRP A 227 6.73 9.27 5.76
N PHE A 228 7.03 8.17 6.47
CA PHE A 228 7.20 8.20 7.92
C PHE A 228 8.26 9.24 8.36
N MET A 229 9.41 9.29 7.68
CA MET A 229 10.46 10.28 7.96
C MET A 229 10.05 11.69 7.58
N ILE A 230 9.43 11.88 6.42
CA ILE A 230 8.92 13.18 5.95
C ILE A 230 7.90 13.75 6.93
N ASP A 231 6.94 12.93 7.34
CA ASP A 231 5.87 13.30 8.26
C ASP A 231 6.44 13.67 9.65
N TYR A 232 7.52 13.00 10.08
CA TYR A 232 8.24 13.39 11.30
C TYR A 232 8.98 14.73 11.16
N ILE A 233 9.60 14.99 10.01
CA ILE A 233 10.27 16.26 9.71
C ILE A 233 9.26 17.41 9.68
N ILE A 234 8.10 17.21 9.06
CA ILE A 234 7.04 18.22 8.97
C ILE A 234 6.54 18.58 10.37
N ASP A 235 6.21 17.60 11.21
CA ASP A 235 5.77 17.85 12.59
C ASP A 235 6.80 18.65 13.39
N GLY A 236 8.07 18.24 13.32
CA GLY A 236 9.15 18.93 14.04
C GLY A 236 9.31 20.38 13.58
N TRP A 237 9.12 20.64 12.29
CA TRP A 237 9.19 21.97 11.72
C TRP A 237 7.98 22.85 12.11
N GLU A 238 6.77 22.29 12.09
CA GLU A 238 5.56 23.00 12.52
C GLU A 238 5.64 23.35 14.01
N TYR A 239 6.04 22.40 14.85
CA TYR A 239 6.25 22.64 16.28
C TYR A 239 7.32 23.71 16.55
N ALA A 240 8.41 23.72 15.79
CA ALA A 240 9.44 24.75 15.92
C ALA A 240 8.89 26.16 15.59
N LYS A 241 8.11 26.29 14.52
CA LYS A 241 7.46 27.55 14.13
C LYS A 241 6.48 28.06 15.15
N GLU A 242 5.68 27.18 15.74
CA GLU A 242 4.73 27.56 16.80
C GLU A 242 5.48 28.16 17.99
N ARG A 243 6.59 27.55 18.41
CA ARG A 243 7.41 28.08 19.51
C ARG A 243 8.10 29.41 19.20
N GLU A 244 8.53 29.59 17.95
CA GLU A 244 9.06 30.88 17.49
C GLU A 244 7.97 31.97 17.53
N ALA A 245 6.76 31.67 17.03
CA ALA A 245 5.64 32.60 17.06
C ALA A 245 5.18 32.96 18.49
N GLU A 246 5.32 32.03 19.43
CA GLU A 246 5.02 32.25 20.85
C GLU A 246 6.13 33.00 21.62
N ASN A 247 7.21 33.44 20.96
CA ASN A 247 8.40 34.07 21.58
C ASN A 247 8.95 33.25 22.76
N LEU A 248 8.80 31.93 22.72
CA LEU A 248 9.21 31.04 23.83
C LEU A 248 10.74 30.99 24.00
N TYR A 249 11.48 31.42 22.98
CA TYR A 249 12.94 31.58 23.02
C TYR A 249 13.41 32.88 23.70
N ASP A 250 12.53 33.87 23.86
CA ASP A 250 12.85 35.17 24.50
C ASP A 250 12.51 35.20 26.00
N ARG A 251 11.94 34.12 26.55
CA ARG A 251 11.78 34.01 28.00
C ARG A 251 13.11 33.54 28.60
N PRO A 252 13.81 34.38 29.39
CA PRO A 252 14.97 33.90 30.12
C PRO A 252 14.54 32.73 31.00
N TYR A 253 15.28 31.63 30.92
CA TYR A 253 15.15 30.52 31.85
C TYR A 253 15.42 31.11 33.25
N CYS A 254 14.38 31.26 34.07
CA CYS A 254 14.53 31.61 35.48
C CYS A 254 14.53 30.31 36.29
N PRO A 255 15.69 29.74 36.63
CA PRO A 255 15.72 28.63 37.57
C PRO A 255 15.43 29.23 38.95
N PHE A 256 14.23 28.94 39.48
CA PHE A 256 13.86 29.06 40.89
C PHE A 256 14.38 30.28 41.66
N SER A 257 13.53 31.30 41.83
CA SER A 257 13.62 32.18 43.00
C SER A 257 12.85 31.51 44.14
N GLY A 258 13.54 31.19 45.23
CA GLY A 258 12.98 30.48 46.40
C GLY A 258 12.03 31.29 47.27
#